data_AF-A0A965L9Y5-F1
#
_entry.id   AF-A0A965L9Y5-F1
#
_cell.length_a   1.000
_cell.length_b   1.000
_cell.length_c   1.000
_cell.angle_alpha   90.00
_cell.angle_beta   90.00
_cell.angle_gamma   90.00
#
_symmetry.space_group_name_H-M   'P 1'
#
loop_
_entity.id
_entity.type
_entity.pdbx_description
1 polymer ?
#
loop_
_entity_poly.entity_id
_entity_poly.type
_entity_poly.pdbx_seq_one_letter_code
_entity_poly.pdbx_strand_id
1 'polypeptide(L)'
;MKTFGTVYFIIITACAFVQFGMGGSPLLVLALYLIAATGLVVTLPGGQNLPSLIYFACTLYAAGFALPIKTLLLQPVQQNLMAPFDTALVLLGGHVCLTIAYVIYRTFPARLAVFNAMEKEFSTPSFLKFIAWFGFVIGFALMVLHTIFRPKFVNGVSTAEGFGGFGAFYFLLVMAFTAQCALAVIERHRGRNLTVAIVMFAFIFALSLMGNQKKYILDAALIVSLTLIAYNVKIRPQYIIFGVVFLAFTQFIVSPLIHIARSESSQKTISERIDLTVKILDQNNYDFGKINQINDRVTRSLSGSYRSSGSYIYPSTLNLDRFTLVLPVDQVVRVGESGRTGWSVFVRTTLERILPGAFIEKHAGSLTDEVAWTYGFRQAGVVARPVTGLTATSWAIGGIAGLVSIGIVVPLLLFWVLGIIGGPITRNPWTIAMLVVSSLAPEQDSSGILGLILRDLPIALAAVGVLMLLTRGLRYQQPRPTPMGYRATDIVNPHAR
;
A
#
# COMPACT_ATOMS: atom_id res chain seq x y z
N MET A 1 1.39 -12.42 -18.93
CA MET A 1 0.99 -11.00 -19.04
C MET A 1 -0.08 -10.74 -20.10
N LYS A 2 0.08 -11.21 -21.35
CA LYS A 2 -1.01 -11.12 -22.35
C LYS A 2 -2.34 -11.69 -21.83
N THR A 3 -2.31 -12.92 -21.31
CA THR A 3 -3.48 -13.57 -20.71
C THR A 3 -4.12 -12.75 -19.58
N PHE A 4 -3.30 -12.14 -18.71
CA PHE A 4 -3.80 -11.28 -17.63
C PHE A 4 -4.53 -10.05 -18.18
N GLY A 5 -3.95 -9.36 -19.18
CA GLY A 5 -4.59 -8.21 -19.83
C GLY A 5 -5.90 -8.58 -20.50
N THR A 6 -5.94 -9.70 -21.23
CA THR A 6 -7.15 -10.19 -21.86
C THR A 6 -8.25 -10.50 -20.84
N VAL A 7 -7.92 -11.24 -19.78
CA VAL A 7 -8.89 -11.57 -18.71
C VAL A 7 -9.37 -10.31 -18.00
N TYR A 8 -8.47 -9.39 -17.64
CA TYR A 8 -8.83 -8.12 -17.02
C TYR A 8 -9.77 -7.29 -17.92
N PHE A 9 -9.43 -7.16 -19.20
CA PHE A 9 -10.26 -6.44 -20.18
C PHE A 9 -11.66 -7.06 -20.33
N ILE A 10 -11.75 -8.39 -20.43
CA ILE A 10 -13.02 -9.10 -20.51
C ILE A 10 -13.86 -8.83 -19.25
N ILE A 11 -13.26 -8.94 -18.06
CA ILE A 11 -13.97 -8.72 -16.79
C ILE A 11 -14.54 -7.30 -16.71
N ILE A 12 -13.72 -6.26 -16.95
CA ILE A 12 -14.20 -4.87 -16.84
C ILE A 12 -15.25 -4.55 -17.91
N THR A 13 -15.12 -5.10 -19.12
CA THR A 13 -16.07 -4.92 -20.22
C THR A 13 -17.40 -5.59 -19.92
N ALA A 14 -17.37 -6.84 -19.46
CA ALA A 14 -18.57 -7.57 -19.04
C ALA A 14 -19.27 -6.85 -17.88
N CYS A 15 -18.51 -6.39 -16.87
CA CYS A 15 -19.08 -5.62 -15.76
C CYS A 15 -19.74 -4.33 -16.24
N ALA A 16 -19.13 -3.60 -17.18
CA ALA A 16 -19.71 -2.39 -17.74
C ALA A 16 -21.03 -2.67 -18.49
N PHE A 17 -21.09 -3.71 -19.32
CA PHE A 17 -22.32 -4.12 -20.00
C PHE A 17 -23.43 -4.51 -19.01
N VAL A 18 -23.11 -5.28 -17.97
CA VAL A 18 -24.08 -5.62 -16.91
C VAL A 18 -24.57 -4.35 -16.22
N GLN A 19 -23.67 -3.40 -15.91
CA GLN A 19 -24.04 -2.12 -15.29
C GLN A 19 -24.99 -1.30 -16.17
N PHE A 20 -24.75 -1.22 -17.49
CA PHE A 20 -25.71 -0.62 -18.41
C PHE A 20 -27.06 -1.34 -18.38
N GLY A 21 -27.06 -2.68 -18.39
CA GLY A 21 -28.29 -3.49 -18.31
C GLY A 21 -29.07 -3.30 -17.01
N MET A 22 -28.39 -3.00 -15.89
CA MET A 22 -29.02 -2.68 -14.60
C MET A 22 -29.52 -1.23 -14.50
N GLY A 23 -29.43 -0.43 -15.57
CA GLY A 23 -29.81 0.99 -15.53
C GLY A 23 -28.76 1.89 -14.89
N GLY A 24 -27.48 1.51 -14.99
CA GLY A 24 -26.35 2.32 -14.55
C GLY A 24 -26.30 3.69 -15.23
N SER A 25 -25.91 4.75 -14.49
CA SER A 25 -25.73 6.09 -15.08
C SER A 25 -24.71 6.03 -16.22
N PRO A 26 -25.08 6.37 -17.47
CA PRO A 26 -24.21 6.11 -18.61
C PRO A 26 -22.85 6.80 -18.52
N LEU A 27 -22.84 8.05 -18.04
CA LEU A 27 -21.61 8.82 -17.88
C LEU A 27 -20.70 8.19 -16.82
N LEU A 28 -21.24 7.78 -15.67
CA LEU A 28 -20.45 7.17 -14.61
C LEU A 28 -19.91 5.81 -15.02
N VAL A 29 -20.73 4.96 -15.66
CA VAL A 29 -20.26 3.66 -16.18
C VAL A 29 -19.14 3.88 -17.19
N LEU A 30 -19.31 4.82 -18.13
CA LEU A 30 -18.30 5.13 -19.13
C LEU A 30 -17.01 5.68 -18.48
N ALA A 31 -17.11 6.60 -17.53
CA ALA A 31 -15.96 7.14 -16.81
C ALA A 31 -15.20 6.03 -16.08
N LEU A 32 -15.89 5.18 -15.32
CA LEU A 32 -15.27 4.06 -14.61
C LEU A 32 -14.63 3.05 -15.58
N TYR A 33 -15.28 2.76 -16.70
CA TYR A 33 -14.76 1.85 -17.73
C TYR A 33 -13.49 2.41 -18.38
N LEU A 34 -13.51 3.68 -18.80
CA LEU A 34 -12.34 4.33 -19.41
C LEU A 34 -11.16 4.37 -18.44
N ILE A 35 -11.41 4.76 -17.18
CA ILE A 35 -10.39 4.73 -16.13
C ILE A 35 -9.85 3.32 -16.00
N ALA A 36 -10.69 2.31 -15.76
CA ALA A 36 -10.28 0.92 -15.58
C ALA A 36 -9.49 0.38 -16.78
N ALA A 37 -9.87 0.72 -18.01
CA ALA A 37 -9.19 0.30 -19.23
C ALA A 37 -7.75 0.83 -19.33
N THR A 38 -7.46 2.03 -18.79
CA THR A 38 -6.08 2.54 -18.74
C THR A 38 -5.14 1.63 -17.95
N GLY A 39 -5.67 0.80 -17.04
CA GLY A 39 -4.90 -0.18 -16.27
C GLY A 39 -4.22 -1.24 -17.14
N LEU A 40 -4.64 -1.41 -18.39
CA LEU A 40 -3.98 -2.27 -19.38
C LEU A 40 -2.55 -1.81 -19.72
N VAL A 41 -2.13 -0.61 -19.29
CA VAL A 41 -0.73 -0.14 -19.37
C VAL A 41 0.28 -1.19 -18.90
N VAL A 42 -0.04 -1.97 -17.85
CA VAL A 42 0.87 -2.98 -17.30
C VAL A 42 1.19 -4.12 -18.30
N THR A 43 0.35 -4.28 -19.33
CA THR A 43 0.52 -5.29 -20.37
C THR A 43 1.31 -4.81 -21.58
N LEU A 44 1.53 -3.50 -21.69
CA LEU A 44 2.33 -2.92 -22.75
C LEU A 44 3.82 -3.25 -22.56
N PRO A 45 4.63 -3.20 -23.64
CA PRO A 45 6.08 -3.30 -23.53
C PRO A 45 6.64 -2.27 -22.53
N GLY A 46 7.42 -2.75 -21.57
CA GLY A 46 7.97 -1.91 -20.48
C GLY A 46 6.94 -1.49 -19.42
N GLY A 47 5.72 -2.02 -19.45
CA GLY A 47 4.65 -1.75 -18.45
C GLY A 47 4.82 -2.49 -17.12
N GLN A 48 5.87 -3.31 -16.98
CA GLN A 48 6.17 -4.09 -15.76
C GLN A 48 7.21 -3.41 -14.86
N ASN A 49 7.33 -2.08 -14.95
CA ASN A 49 8.20 -1.30 -14.08
C ASN A 49 7.42 -0.73 -12.89
N LEU A 50 8.14 -0.25 -11.88
CA LEU A 50 7.55 0.25 -10.64
C LEU A 50 6.50 1.36 -10.86
N PRO A 51 6.76 2.44 -11.64
CA PRO A 51 5.75 3.48 -11.88
C PRO A 51 4.50 2.97 -12.59
N SER A 52 4.64 2.07 -13.57
CA SER A 52 3.48 1.49 -14.29
C SER A 52 2.61 0.66 -13.36
N LEU A 53 3.21 -0.06 -12.40
CA LEU A 53 2.48 -0.87 -11.42
C LEU A 53 1.76 0.01 -10.39
N ILE A 54 2.36 1.13 -9.98
CA ILE A 54 1.68 2.11 -9.13
C ILE A 54 0.57 2.83 -9.90
N TYR A 55 0.79 3.21 -11.16
CA TYR A 55 -0.27 3.75 -12.02
C TYR A 55 -1.43 2.76 -12.16
N PHE A 56 -1.15 1.48 -12.40
CA PHE A 56 -2.15 0.42 -12.42
C PHE A 56 -2.90 0.31 -11.09
N ALA A 57 -2.21 0.37 -9.95
CA ALA A 57 -2.85 0.35 -8.64
C ALA A 57 -3.77 1.58 -8.44
N CYS A 58 -3.35 2.78 -8.83
CA CYS A 58 -4.19 3.97 -8.83
C CYS A 58 -5.45 3.79 -9.68
N THR A 59 -5.33 3.21 -10.87
CA THR A 59 -6.47 2.88 -11.74
C THR A 59 -7.44 1.89 -11.07
N LEU A 60 -6.92 0.86 -10.38
CA LEU A 60 -7.77 -0.10 -9.67
C LEU A 60 -8.60 0.56 -8.57
N TYR A 61 -7.99 1.42 -7.74
CA TYR A 61 -8.69 2.13 -6.67
C TYR A 61 -9.64 3.21 -7.19
N ALA A 62 -9.29 3.89 -8.29
CA ALA A 62 -10.13 4.92 -8.88
C ALA A 62 -11.43 4.32 -9.47
N ALA A 63 -11.33 3.22 -10.21
CA ALA A 63 -12.50 2.62 -10.87
C ALA A 63 -12.47 1.10 -11.03
N GLY A 64 -11.29 0.48 -11.13
CA GLY A 64 -11.17 -0.95 -11.45
C GLY A 64 -11.83 -1.89 -10.44
N PHE A 65 -11.89 -1.51 -9.16
CA PHE A 65 -12.64 -2.27 -8.15
C PHE A 65 -14.12 -1.89 -8.06
N ALA A 66 -14.47 -0.63 -8.32
CA ALA A 66 -15.85 -0.15 -8.21
C ALA A 66 -16.81 -0.91 -9.14
N LEU A 67 -16.42 -1.11 -10.41
CA LEU A 67 -17.25 -1.82 -11.39
C LEU A 67 -17.55 -3.28 -10.99
N PRO A 68 -16.56 -4.17 -10.77
CA PRO A 68 -16.82 -5.55 -10.36
C PRO A 68 -17.57 -5.65 -9.04
N ILE A 69 -17.21 -4.84 -8.04
CA ILE A 69 -17.86 -4.90 -6.72
C ILE A 69 -19.34 -4.55 -6.84
N LYS A 70 -19.68 -3.43 -7.50
CA LYS A 70 -21.08 -3.04 -7.72
C LYS A 70 -21.85 -4.06 -8.56
N THR A 71 -21.21 -4.65 -9.57
CA THR A 71 -21.84 -5.68 -10.40
C THR A 71 -22.12 -6.96 -9.61
N LEU A 72 -21.17 -7.44 -8.81
CA LEU A 72 -21.36 -8.63 -7.97
C LEU A 72 -22.45 -8.45 -6.91
N LEU A 73 -22.64 -7.22 -6.44
CA LEU A 73 -23.69 -6.86 -5.50
C LEU A 73 -25.04 -6.56 -6.19
N LEU A 74 -25.10 -6.65 -7.52
CA LEU A 74 -26.28 -6.32 -8.33
C LEU A 74 -26.79 -4.90 -8.07
N GLN A 75 -25.87 -3.96 -7.91
CA GLN A 75 -26.15 -2.55 -7.65
C GLN A 75 -25.70 -1.69 -8.84
N PRO A 76 -26.57 -0.82 -9.37
CA PRO A 76 -26.15 0.21 -10.32
C PRO A 76 -25.02 1.08 -9.72
N VAL A 77 -24.01 1.42 -10.53
CA VAL A 77 -22.84 2.19 -10.07
C VAL A 77 -23.17 3.56 -9.46
N GLN A 78 -24.29 4.18 -9.82
CA GLN A 78 -24.73 5.46 -9.25
C GLN A 78 -25.51 5.32 -7.95
N GLN A 79 -25.94 4.10 -7.61
CA GLN A 79 -26.74 3.87 -6.41
C GLN A 79 -25.92 4.30 -5.17
N ASN A 80 -26.57 5.11 -4.31
CA ASN A 80 -26.02 5.73 -3.09
C ASN A 80 -25.08 6.91 -3.31
N LEU A 81 -24.91 7.41 -4.54
CA LEU A 81 -24.24 8.68 -4.80
C LEU A 81 -25.23 9.84 -4.74
N MET A 82 -24.80 10.98 -4.17
CA MET A 82 -25.64 12.18 -4.11
C MET A 82 -25.49 13.03 -5.37
N ALA A 83 -24.30 13.04 -5.98
CA ALA A 83 -23.98 13.79 -7.19
C ALA A 83 -23.25 12.90 -8.20
N PRO A 84 -23.93 11.89 -8.79
CA PRO A 84 -23.27 10.90 -9.65
C PRO A 84 -22.67 11.51 -10.92
N PHE A 85 -23.27 12.58 -11.45
CA PHE A 85 -22.75 13.29 -12.62
C PHE A 85 -21.44 14.03 -12.32
N ASP A 86 -21.43 14.89 -11.29
CA ASP A 86 -20.23 15.64 -10.89
C ASP A 86 -19.12 14.71 -10.41
N THR A 87 -19.48 13.63 -9.70
CA THR A 87 -18.54 12.58 -9.30
C THR A 87 -17.87 11.95 -10.51
N ALA A 88 -18.62 11.61 -11.56
CA ALA A 88 -18.04 11.05 -12.78
C ALA A 88 -17.07 12.02 -13.45
N LEU A 89 -17.43 13.31 -13.54
CA LEU A 89 -16.59 14.34 -14.14
C LEU A 89 -15.30 14.58 -13.36
N VAL A 90 -15.37 14.72 -12.04
CA VAL A 90 -14.19 14.97 -11.19
C VAL A 90 -13.29 13.73 -11.12
N LEU A 91 -13.88 12.54 -11.04
CA LEU A 91 -13.13 11.28 -11.08
C LEU A 91 -12.37 11.11 -12.40
N LEU A 92 -13.06 11.35 -13.53
CA LEU A 92 -12.45 11.28 -14.86
C LEU A 92 -11.38 12.37 -15.04
N GLY A 93 -11.68 13.62 -14.67
CA GLY A 93 -10.72 14.73 -14.76
C GLY A 93 -9.47 14.51 -13.92
N GLY A 94 -9.62 14.01 -12.70
CA GLY A 94 -8.49 13.63 -11.84
C GLY A 94 -7.67 12.48 -12.44
N HIS A 95 -8.33 11.49 -13.02
CA HIS A 95 -7.63 10.40 -13.70
C HIS A 95 -6.92 10.84 -14.98
N VAL A 96 -7.49 11.79 -15.73
CA VAL A 96 -6.80 12.41 -16.88
C VAL A 96 -5.53 13.12 -16.41
N CYS A 97 -5.58 13.88 -15.32
CA CYS A 97 -4.40 14.53 -14.74
C CYS A 97 -3.32 13.50 -14.34
N LEU A 98 -3.72 12.42 -13.66
CA LEU A 98 -2.85 11.30 -13.33
C LEU A 98 -2.23 10.65 -14.58
N THR A 99 -3.03 10.46 -15.63
CA THR A 99 -2.58 9.89 -16.91
C THR A 99 -1.58 10.79 -17.61
N ILE A 100 -1.84 12.11 -17.64
CA ILE A 100 -0.91 13.12 -18.19
C ILE A 100 0.44 13.03 -17.45
N ALA A 101 0.42 13.01 -16.12
CA ALA A 101 1.64 12.87 -15.32
C ALA A 101 2.41 11.58 -15.67
N TYR A 102 1.71 10.46 -15.82
CA TYR A 102 2.32 9.19 -16.21
C TYR A 102 2.91 9.23 -17.63
N VAL A 103 2.21 9.85 -18.59
CA VAL A 103 2.70 10.02 -19.97
C VAL A 103 3.93 10.91 -20.01
N ILE A 104 3.93 12.06 -19.31
CA ILE A 104 5.10 12.94 -19.19
C ILE A 104 6.29 12.17 -18.62
N TYR A 105 6.10 11.40 -17.55
CA TYR A 105 7.15 10.53 -17.00
C TYR A 105 7.69 9.55 -18.05
N ARG A 106 6.82 8.88 -18.81
CA ARG A 106 7.23 7.90 -19.83
C ARG A 106 8.05 8.51 -20.96
N THR A 107 7.83 9.79 -21.27
CA THR A 107 8.63 10.53 -22.26
C THR A 107 10.02 10.89 -21.75
N PHE A 108 10.18 11.09 -20.44
CA PHE A 108 11.44 11.47 -19.81
C PHE A 108 11.86 10.48 -18.71
N PRO A 109 12.19 9.22 -19.06
CA PRO A 109 12.59 8.23 -18.07
C PRO A 109 13.94 8.61 -17.47
N ALA A 110 13.94 9.06 -16.22
CA ALA A 110 15.15 9.29 -15.45
C ALA A 110 15.51 8.00 -14.70
N ARG A 111 16.64 7.37 -15.04
CA ARG A 111 17.20 6.24 -14.28
C ARG A 111 18.66 6.50 -13.97
N LEU A 112 18.99 6.59 -12.68
CA LEU A 112 20.36 6.88 -12.23
C LEU A 112 21.18 5.60 -12.09
N ALA A 113 22.47 5.67 -12.45
CA ALA A 113 23.39 4.52 -12.41
C ALA A 113 23.54 3.90 -11.01
N VAL A 114 23.42 4.72 -9.94
CA VAL A 114 23.50 4.24 -8.55
C VAL A 114 22.43 3.19 -8.24
N PHE A 115 21.21 3.34 -8.75
CA PHE A 115 20.13 2.37 -8.51
C PHE A 115 20.32 1.08 -9.30
N ASN A 116 21.02 1.12 -10.44
CA ASN A 116 21.44 -0.12 -11.13
C ASN A 116 22.40 -0.93 -10.27
N ALA A 117 23.33 -0.25 -9.58
CA ALA A 117 24.24 -0.91 -8.66
C ALA A 117 23.49 -1.50 -7.45
N MET A 118 22.50 -0.79 -6.91
CA MET A 118 21.63 -1.29 -5.83
C MET A 118 20.85 -2.53 -6.27
N GLU A 119 20.17 -2.49 -7.42
CA GLU A 119 19.43 -3.63 -7.97
C GLU A 119 20.33 -4.86 -8.17
N LYS A 120 21.55 -4.64 -8.68
CA LYS A 120 22.55 -5.70 -8.85
C LYS A 120 22.94 -6.31 -7.50
N GLU A 121 23.15 -5.50 -6.48
CA GLU A 121 23.50 -5.99 -5.13
C GLU A 121 22.33 -6.80 -4.53
N PHE A 122 21.09 -6.33 -4.68
CA PHE A 122 19.86 -7.04 -4.29
C PHE A 122 19.60 -8.32 -5.09
N SER A 123 20.36 -8.57 -6.16
CA SER A 123 20.31 -9.84 -6.89
C SER A 123 21.33 -10.86 -6.37
N THR A 124 22.23 -10.46 -5.45
CA THR A 124 23.26 -11.36 -4.91
C THR A 124 22.74 -12.14 -3.70
N PRO A 125 22.84 -13.49 -3.68
CA PRO A 125 22.32 -14.30 -2.57
C PRO A 125 22.94 -13.97 -1.21
N SER A 126 24.21 -13.58 -1.17
CA SER A 126 24.89 -13.22 0.08
C SER A 126 24.32 -11.94 0.70
N PHE A 127 24.05 -10.93 -0.14
CA PHE A 127 23.42 -9.70 0.31
C PHE A 127 21.96 -9.91 0.71
N LEU A 128 21.21 -10.72 -0.04
CA LEU A 128 19.84 -11.10 0.32
C LEU A 128 19.79 -11.80 1.69
N LYS A 129 20.71 -12.72 1.99
CA LYS A 129 20.79 -13.38 3.30
C LYS A 129 21.08 -12.39 4.42
N PHE A 130 22.03 -11.48 4.18
CA PHE A 130 22.37 -10.43 5.14
C PHE A 130 21.15 -9.54 5.43
N ILE A 131 20.50 -9.00 4.40
CA ILE A 131 19.30 -8.15 4.57
C ILE A 131 18.15 -8.92 5.20
N ALA A 132 17.90 -10.16 4.77
CA ALA A 132 16.83 -10.99 5.30
C ALA A 132 16.97 -11.17 6.82
N TRP A 133 18.17 -11.48 7.33
CA TRP A 133 18.37 -11.65 8.76
C TRP A 133 18.52 -10.33 9.51
N PHE A 134 19.52 -9.52 9.13
CA PHE A 134 19.87 -8.30 9.85
C PHE A 134 18.78 -7.25 9.75
N GLY A 135 18.22 -7.05 8.54
CA GLY A 135 17.11 -6.13 8.31
C GLY A 135 15.84 -6.57 9.02
N PHE A 136 15.57 -7.88 9.12
CA PHE A 136 14.40 -8.36 9.85
C PHE A 136 14.53 -8.16 11.35
N VAL A 137 15.67 -8.49 11.95
CA VAL A 137 15.91 -8.30 13.39
C VAL A 137 15.77 -6.83 13.78
N ILE A 138 16.45 -5.94 13.05
CA ILE A 138 16.37 -4.49 13.31
C ILE A 138 14.97 -3.96 13.04
N GLY A 139 14.39 -4.29 11.88
CA GLY A 139 13.05 -3.84 11.51
C GLY A 139 11.99 -4.30 12.53
N PHE A 140 12.04 -5.56 12.94
CA PHE A 140 11.13 -6.12 13.94
C PHE A 140 11.30 -5.42 15.30
N ALA A 141 12.54 -5.26 15.78
CA ALA A 141 12.81 -4.57 17.05
C ALA A 141 12.31 -3.12 17.02
N LEU A 142 12.57 -2.37 15.94
CA LEU A 142 12.09 -1.00 15.77
C LEU A 142 10.55 -0.94 15.74
N MET A 143 9.88 -1.92 15.12
CA MET A 143 8.42 -1.95 15.11
C MET A 143 7.80 -2.33 16.46
N VAL A 144 8.48 -3.17 17.25
CA VAL A 144 8.12 -3.43 18.65
C VAL A 144 8.26 -2.14 19.47
N LEU A 145 9.40 -1.46 19.36
CA LEU A 145 9.62 -0.16 20.00
C LEU A 145 8.57 0.88 19.56
N HIS A 146 8.25 0.94 18.28
CA HIS A 146 7.17 1.80 17.77
C HIS A 146 5.84 1.48 18.44
N THR A 147 5.51 0.19 18.59
CA THR A 147 4.24 -0.23 19.21
C THR A 147 4.17 0.17 20.69
N ILE A 148 5.29 0.09 21.40
CA ILE A 148 5.40 0.43 22.83
C ILE A 148 5.39 1.95 23.04
N PHE A 149 6.19 2.69 22.27
CA PHE A 149 6.47 4.12 22.50
C PHE A 149 5.66 5.07 21.62
N ARG A 150 4.75 4.59 20.76
CA ARG A 150 3.94 5.48 19.92
C ARG A 150 3.11 6.45 20.77
N PRO A 151 2.98 7.72 20.35
CA PRO A 151 2.10 8.69 21.00
C PRO A 151 0.66 8.16 21.09
N LYS A 152 0.02 8.37 22.24
CA LYS A 152 -1.39 8.05 22.48
C LYS A 152 -2.23 9.31 22.32
N PHE A 153 -3.23 9.25 21.45
CA PHE A 153 -4.19 10.33 21.25
C PHE A 153 -5.53 9.97 21.90
N VAL A 154 -6.10 10.89 22.67
CA VAL A 154 -7.45 10.77 23.26
C VAL A 154 -8.23 11.99 22.81
N ASN A 155 -9.37 11.76 22.15
CA ASN A 155 -10.22 12.83 21.61
C ASN A 155 -9.45 13.83 20.72
N GLY A 156 -8.49 13.36 19.92
CA GLY A 156 -7.69 14.20 19.03
C GLY A 156 -6.54 14.95 19.71
N VAL A 157 -6.43 14.92 21.04
CA VAL A 157 -5.35 15.54 21.81
C VAL A 157 -4.29 14.49 22.17
N SER A 158 -3.01 14.81 21.97
CA SER A 158 -1.91 13.95 22.42
C SER A 158 -1.90 13.93 23.95
N THR A 159 -2.06 12.75 24.55
CA THR A 159 -2.18 12.60 26.02
C THR A 159 -0.92 12.09 26.70
N ALA A 160 0.09 11.69 25.93
CA ALA A 160 1.34 11.17 26.45
C ALA A 160 2.52 11.62 25.60
N GLU A 161 3.66 11.83 26.24
CA GLU A 161 4.96 11.84 25.59
C GLU A 161 5.17 10.49 24.88
N GLY A 162 5.52 10.54 23.60
CA GLY A 162 5.73 9.34 22.80
C GLY A 162 6.57 9.65 21.59
N PHE A 163 7.32 8.64 21.14
CA PHE A 163 8.17 8.75 19.96
C PHE A 163 7.62 7.88 18.83
N GLY A 164 6.99 8.54 17.85
CA GLY A 164 6.44 7.86 16.66
C GLY A 164 7.49 7.50 15.61
N GLY A 165 8.73 7.99 15.74
CA GLY A 165 9.74 7.94 14.67
C GLY A 165 10.20 6.53 14.29
N PHE A 166 10.14 5.56 15.21
CA PHE A 166 10.51 4.17 14.93
C PHE A 166 9.70 3.56 13.77
N GLY A 167 8.44 3.97 13.60
CA GLY A 167 7.57 3.48 12.53
C GLY A 167 8.06 3.85 11.12
N ALA A 168 8.91 4.88 11.00
CA ALA A 168 9.52 5.26 9.71
C ALA A 168 10.45 4.16 9.15
N PHE A 169 10.92 3.23 9.99
CA PHE A 169 11.80 2.13 9.59
C PHE A 169 11.06 0.84 9.22
N TYR A 170 9.74 0.87 9.12
CA TYR A 170 8.94 -0.28 8.70
C TYR A 170 9.39 -0.90 7.36
N PHE A 171 9.94 -0.09 6.44
CA PHE A 171 10.46 -0.57 5.16
C PHE A 171 11.58 -1.62 5.32
N LEU A 172 12.35 -1.62 6.43
CA LEU A 172 13.37 -2.63 6.70
C LEU A 172 12.75 -4.03 6.81
N LEU A 173 11.60 -4.12 7.48
CA LEU A 173 10.85 -5.36 7.63
C LEU A 173 10.32 -5.85 6.28
N VAL A 174 9.78 -4.94 5.46
CA VAL A 174 9.32 -5.20 4.09
C VAL A 174 10.45 -5.72 3.20
N MET A 175 11.61 -5.06 3.21
CA MET A 175 12.77 -5.46 2.41
C MET A 175 13.34 -6.80 2.86
N ALA A 176 13.48 -7.01 4.16
CA ALA A 176 14.01 -8.25 4.72
C ALA A 176 13.11 -9.44 4.38
N PHE A 177 11.79 -9.28 4.53
CA PHE A 177 10.85 -10.32 4.17
C PHE A 177 10.84 -10.59 2.65
N THR A 178 10.90 -9.54 1.83
CA THR A 178 11.02 -9.68 0.36
C THR A 178 12.30 -10.43 -0.02
N ALA A 179 13.43 -10.10 0.61
CA ALA A 179 14.69 -10.79 0.39
C ALA A 179 14.60 -12.29 0.74
N GLN A 180 13.95 -12.62 1.87
CA GLN A 180 13.75 -14.00 2.28
C GLN A 180 12.82 -14.77 1.33
N CYS A 181 11.73 -14.15 0.87
CA CYS A 181 10.84 -14.73 -0.13
C CYS A 181 11.57 -15.00 -1.45
N ALA A 182 12.43 -14.07 -1.91
CA ALA A 182 13.26 -14.28 -3.09
C ALA A 182 14.24 -15.45 -2.91
N LEU A 183 14.93 -15.55 -1.76
CA LEU A 183 15.82 -16.66 -1.44
C LEU A 183 15.12 -18.02 -1.42
N ALA A 184 13.86 -18.08 -0.97
CA ALA A 184 13.06 -19.29 -0.97
C ALA A 184 12.76 -19.83 -2.39
N VAL A 185 12.80 -18.95 -3.40
CA VAL A 185 12.57 -19.31 -4.81
C VAL A 185 13.88 -19.61 -5.54
N ILE A 186 14.93 -18.80 -5.31
CA ILE A 186 16.18 -18.83 -6.09
C ILE A 186 17.14 -19.94 -5.66
N GLU A 187 17.31 -20.20 -4.35
CA GLU A 187 18.36 -21.12 -3.89
C GLU A 187 17.98 -22.61 -3.99
N ARG A 188 19.00 -23.48 -4.04
CA ARG A 188 18.84 -24.95 -4.04
C ARG A 188 18.17 -25.47 -2.76
N HIS A 189 18.44 -24.87 -1.60
CA HIS A 189 17.86 -25.25 -0.30
C HIS A 189 16.48 -24.60 -0.06
N ARG A 190 15.55 -24.81 -0.99
CA ARG A 190 14.21 -24.19 -0.97
C ARG A 190 13.46 -24.43 0.33
N GLY A 191 13.50 -25.65 0.86
CA GLY A 191 12.79 -26.02 2.09
C GLY A 191 13.19 -25.17 3.30
N ARG A 192 14.49 -25.02 3.57
CA ARG A 192 14.98 -24.21 4.70
C ARG A 192 14.59 -22.74 4.57
N ASN A 193 14.80 -22.16 3.39
CA ASN A 193 14.49 -20.74 3.16
C ASN A 193 12.98 -20.48 3.21
N LEU A 194 12.15 -21.44 2.78
CA LEU A 194 10.70 -21.40 2.93
C LEU A 194 10.29 -21.45 4.40
N THR A 195 10.87 -22.36 5.21
CA THR A 195 10.59 -22.41 6.65
C THR A 195 10.92 -21.09 7.33
N VAL A 196 12.07 -20.49 7.02
CA VAL A 196 12.44 -19.17 7.57
C VAL A 196 11.45 -18.09 7.13
N ALA A 197 10.99 -18.09 5.87
CA ALA A 197 9.96 -17.16 5.42
C ALA A 197 8.63 -17.33 6.19
N ILE A 198 8.21 -18.58 6.44
CA ILE A 198 7.00 -18.87 7.24
C ILE A 198 7.15 -18.33 8.67
N VAL A 199 8.31 -18.54 9.29
CA VAL A 199 8.62 -18.01 10.63
C VAL A 199 8.58 -16.49 10.65
N MET A 200 9.22 -15.82 9.68
CA MET A 200 9.16 -14.36 9.55
C MET A 200 7.73 -13.85 9.37
N PHE A 201 6.93 -14.53 8.54
CA PHE A 201 5.52 -14.20 8.36
C PHE A 201 4.73 -14.32 9.67
N ALA A 202 4.97 -15.37 10.47
CA ALA A 202 4.34 -15.55 11.77
C ALA A 202 4.70 -14.42 12.75
N PHE A 203 5.95 -13.96 12.77
CA PHE A 203 6.36 -12.80 13.56
C PHE A 203 5.71 -11.49 13.07
N ILE A 204 5.63 -11.27 11.75
CA ILE A 204 4.91 -10.11 11.18
C ILE A 204 3.43 -10.15 11.55
N PHE A 205 2.83 -11.34 11.52
CA PHE A 205 1.45 -11.57 11.94
C PHE A 205 1.25 -11.25 13.43
N ALA A 206 2.14 -11.73 14.31
CA ALA A 206 2.11 -11.40 15.73
C ALA A 206 2.24 -9.89 15.97
N LEU A 207 3.17 -9.23 15.28
CA LEU A 207 3.36 -7.78 15.35
C LEU A 207 2.12 -7.01 14.86
N SER A 208 1.44 -7.50 13.83
CA SER A 208 0.16 -6.95 13.36
C SER A 208 -0.91 -6.97 14.43
N LEU A 209 -1.03 -8.09 15.17
CA LEU A 209 -1.97 -8.23 16.28
C LEU A 209 -1.58 -7.29 17.44
N MET A 210 -0.32 -7.27 17.85
CA MET A 210 0.19 -6.40 18.93
C MET A 210 0.01 -4.90 18.60
N GLY A 211 0.34 -4.53 17.37
CA GLY A 211 0.25 -3.16 16.86
C GLY A 211 -1.17 -2.73 16.53
N ASN A 212 -2.09 -3.70 16.39
CA ASN A 212 -3.44 -3.53 15.87
C ASN A 212 -3.45 -2.95 14.44
N GLN A 213 -2.57 -3.46 13.56
CA GLN A 213 -2.24 -2.91 12.24
C GLN A 213 -2.34 -3.97 11.14
N LYS A 214 -3.54 -4.10 10.53
CA LYS A 214 -3.80 -5.04 9.41
C LYS A 214 -2.83 -4.87 8.24
N LYS A 215 -2.31 -3.66 8.05
CA LYS A 215 -1.36 -3.32 6.99
C LYS A 215 -0.18 -4.30 6.93
N TYR A 216 0.36 -4.74 8.08
CA TYR A 216 1.56 -5.58 8.07
C TYR A 216 1.29 -6.96 7.46
N ILE A 217 0.11 -7.54 7.73
CA ILE A 217 -0.31 -8.82 7.14
C ILE A 217 -0.57 -8.65 5.65
N LEU A 218 -1.24 -7.56 5.25
CA LEU A 218 -1.55 -7.28 3.84
C LEU A 218 -0.28 -7.06 3.02
N ASP A 219 0.68 -6.29 3.54
CA ASP A 219 1.97 -6.07 2.88
C ASP A 219 2.76 -7.39 2.77
N ALA A 220 2.77 -8.22 3.82
CA ALA A 220 3.43 -9.52 3.78
C ALA A 220 2.78 -10.48 2.75
N ALA A 221 1.44 -10.54 2.72
CA ALA A 221 0.72 -11.30 1.70
C ALA A 221 1.03 -10.78 0.29
N LEU A 222 1.06 -9.45 0.11
CA LEU A 222 1.40 -8.81 -1.16
C LEU A 222 2.83 -9.14 -1.59
N ILE A 223 3.81 -9.13 -0.68
CA ILE A 223 5.21 -9.53 -0.95
C ILE A 223 5.26 -10.97 -1.47
N VAL A 224 4.57 -11.90 -0.82
CA VAL A 224 4.52 -13.30 -1.24
C VAL A 224 3.91 -13.41 -2.63
N SER A 225 2.74 -12.81 -2.87
CA SER A 225 2.06 -12.82 -4.17
C SER A 225 2.91 -12.22 -5.28
N LEU A 226 3.49 -11.04 -5.06
CA LEU A 226 4.36 -10.37 -6.03
C LEU A 226 5.62 -11.18 -6.32
N THR A 227 6.22 -11.82 -5.31
CA THR A 227 7.37 -12.71 -5.50
C THR A 227 7.01 -13.90 -6.37
N LEU A 228 5.89 -14.57 -6.09
CA LEU A 228 5.45 -15.71 -6.90
C LEU A 228 5.21 -15.30 -8.37
N ILE A 229 4.58 -14.14 -8.60
CA ILE A 229 4.35 -13.59 -9.95
C ILE A 229 5.67 -13.20 -10.63
N ALA A 230 6.50 -12.40 -9.97
CA ALA A 230 7.73 -11.85 -10.51
C ALA A 230 8.77 -12.94 -10.86
N TYR A 231 8.75 -14.06 -10.14
CA TYR A 231 9.62 -15.21 -10.41
C TYR A 231 8.95 -16.30 -11.26
N ASN A 232 7.71 -16.07 -11.73
CA ASN A 232 6.92 -17.03 -12.51
C ASN A 232 6.81 -18.41 -11.84
N VAL A 233 6.59 -18.43 -10.52
CA VAL A 233 6.42 -19.66 -9.77
C VAL A 233 5.06 -20.26 -10.08
N LYS A 234 5.02 -21.52 -10.52
CA LYS A 234 3.78 -22.26 -10.74
C LYS A 234 3.17 -22.64 -9.39
N ILE A 235 2.06 -22.01 -9.04
CA ILE A 235 1.32 -22.29 -7.80
C ILE A 235 0.35 -23.45 -8.06
N ARG A 236 0.38 -24.47 -7.20
CA ARG A 236 -0.63 -25.55 -7.25
C ARG A 236 -1.98 -25.01 -6.76
N PRO A 237 -3.12 -25.41 -7.36
CA PRO A 237 -4.44 -24.89 -6.99
C PRO A 237 -4.75 -24.96 -5.49
N GLN A 238 -4.29 -26.01 -4.80
CA GLN A 238 -4.43 -26.17 -3.34
C GLN A 238 -3.90 -24.97 -2.53
N TYR A 239 -2.80 -24.34 -2.97
CA TYR A 239 -2.23 -23.17 -2.28
C TYR A 239 -2.99 -21.88 -2.62
N ILE A 240 -3.65 -21.82 -3.78
CA ILE A 240 -4.57 -20.72 -4.10
C ILE A 240 -5.77 -20.80 -3.16
N ILE A 241 -6.35 -22.00 -2.98
CA ILE A 241 -7.44 -22.22 -2.03
C ILE A 241 -7.00 -21.83 -0.62
N PHE A 242 -5.82 -22.28 -0.17
CA PHE A 242 -5.28 -21.89 1.13
C PHE A 242 -5.14 -20.37 1.27
N GLY A 243 -4.61 -19.69 0.24
CA GLY A 243 -4.51 -18.23 0.23
C GLY A 243 -5.87 -17.53 0.32
N VAL A 244 -6.87 -18.01 -0.42
CA VAL A 244 -8.25 -17.48 -0.36
C VAL A 244 -8.86 -17.70 1.03
N VAL A 245 -8.71 -18.88 1.61
CA VAL A 245 -9.17 -19.19 2.97
C VAL A 245 -8.46 -18.31 4.00
N PHE A 246 -7.16 -18.09 3.86
CA PHE A 246 -6.38 -17.20 4.73
C PHE A 246 -6.84 -15.74 4.63
N LEU A 247 -7.13 -15.25 3.43
CA LEU A 247 -7.67 -13.90 3.23
C LEU A 247 -9.07 -13.77 3.84
N ALA A 248 -9.93 -14.77 3.65
CA ALA A 248 -11.25 -14.82 4.27
C ALA A 248 -11.15 -14.84 5.81
N PHE A 249 -10.28 -15.67 6.37
CA PHE A 249 -9.97 -15.69 7.81
C PHE A 249 -9.53 -14.32 8.31
N THR A 250 -8.60 -13.68 7.60
CA THR A 250 -8.12 -12.34 7.97
C THR A 250 -9.24 -11.30 7.91
N GLN A 251 -10.09 -11.35 6.89
CA GLN A 251 -11.17 -10.37 6.66
C GLN A 251 -12.36 -10.53 7.62
N PHE A 252 -12.77 -11.77 7.92
CA PHE A 252 -13.99 -12.05 8.69
C PHE A 252 -13.75 -12.35 10.16
N ILE A 253 -12.51 -12.63 10.57
CA ILE A 253 -12.17 -12.97 11.95
C ILE A 253 -11.16 -11.96 12.52
N VAL A 254 -9.95 -11.90 11.96
CA VAL A 254 -8.88 -11.05 12.50
C VAL A 254 -9.24 -9.57 12.41
N SER A 255 -9.80 -9.16 11.27
CA SER A 255 -10.13 -7.77 10.96
C SER A 255 -11.21 -7.18 11.89
N PRO A 256 -12.36 -7.85 12.15
CA PRO A 256 -13.35 -7.41 13.14
C PRO A 256 -12.79 -7.33 14.56
N LEU A 257 -12.02 -8.34 14.99
CA LEU A 257 -11.41 -8.35 16.32
C LEU A 257 -10.48 -7.14 16.52
N ILE A 258 -9.61 -6.88 15.54
CA ILE A 258 -8.74 -5.70 15.51
C ILE A 258 -9.55 -4.40 15.63
N HIS A 259 -10.68 -4.29 14.92
CA HIS A 259 -11.52 -3.09 14.95
C HIS A 259 -12.21 -2.88 16.30
N ILE A 260 -12.86 -3.91 16.85
CA ILE A 260 -13.54 -3.82 18.15
C ILE A 260 -12.52 -3.54 19.25
N ALA A 261 -11.38 -4.23 19.23
CA ALA A 261 -10.30 -3.96 20.17
C ALA A 261 -9.80 -2.50 20.01
N ARG A 262 -9.71 -1.96 18.79
CA ARG A 262 -9.20 -0.59 18.56
C ARG A 262 -10.05 0.48 19.22
N SER A 263 -11.38 0.37 19.21
CA SER A 263 -12.27 1.37 19.79
C SER A 263 -12.11 1.48 21.31
N GLU A 264 -11.77 0.38 21.98
CA GLU A 264 -11.66 0.34 23.45
C GLU A 264 -10.21 0.34 23.98
N SER A 265 -9.21 0.27 23.11
CA SER A 265 -7.81 0.03 23.48
C SER A 265 -6.82 1.15 23.16
N SER A 266 -7.30 2.34 22.79
CA SER A 266 -6.44 3.49 22.51
C SER A 266 -5.48 3.79 23.68
N GLN A 267 -5.89 3.49 24.92
CA GLN A 267 -5.08 3.67 26.12
C GLN A 267 -4.43 2.37 26.67
N LYS A 268 -4.92 1.19 26.26
CA LYS A 268 -4.52 -0.11 26.82
C LYS A 268 -3.13 -0.57 26.34
N THR A 269 -2.41 -1.25 27.22
CA THR A 269 -1.15 -1.98 26.98
C THR A 269 -1.37 -3.18 26.05
N ILE A 270 -0.28 -3.83 25.62
CA ILE A 270 -0.35 -4.99 24.70
C ILE A 270 -1.05 -6.17 25.37
N SER A 271 -0.75 -6.48 26.64
CA SER A 271 -1.40 -7.55 27.39
C SER A 271 -2.91 -7.30 27.51
N GLU A 272 -3.29 -6.09 27.94
CA GLU A 272 -4.70 -5.70 28.07
C GLU A 272 -5.47 -5.75 26.74
N ARG A 273 -4.78 -5.58 25.60
CA ARG A 273 -5.38 -5.75 24.27
C ARG A 273 -5.63 -7.21 23.92
N ILE A 274 -4.69 -8.08 24.27
CA ILE A 274 -4.85 -9.53 24.08
C ILE A 274 -6.00 -10.00 24.98
N ASP A 275 -5.99 -9.62 26.25
CA ASP A 275 -7.05 -9.96 27.21
C ASP A 275 -8.41 -9.44 26.76
N LEU A 276 -8.47 -8.22 26.23
CA LEU A 276 -9.70 -7.68 25.65
C LEU A 276 -10.18 -8.50 24.45
N THR A 277 -9.26 -8.89 23.56
CA THR A 277 -9.59 -9.69 22.38
C THR A 277 -10.13 -11.06 22.77
N VAL A 278 -9.51 -11.72 23.74
CA VAL A 278 -9.98 -13.00 24.31
C VAL A 278 -11.34 -12.81 24.98
N LYS A 279 -11.51 -11.76 25.79
CA LYS A 279 -12.79 -11.44 26.43
C LYS A 279 -13.91 -11.21 25.41
N ILE A 280 -13.64 -10.51 24.31
CA ILE A 280 -14.63 -10.34 23.22
C ILE A 280 -15.01 -11.69 22.62
N LEU A 281 -14.04 -12.59 22.40
CA LEU A 281 -14.30 -13.93 21.89
C LEU A 281 -15.17 -14.75 22.86
N ASP A 282 -14.80 -14.77 24.13
CA ASP A 282 -15.50 -15.52 25.18
C ASP A 282 -16.92 -15.00 25.39
N GLN A 283 -17.09 -13.68 25.48
CA GLN A 283 -18.42 -13.04 25.64
C GLN A 283 -19.37 -13.33 24.48
N ASN A 284 -18.83 -13.63 23.30
CA ASN A 284 -19.61 -13.96 22.10
C ASN A 284 -19.64 -15.46 21.81
N ASN A 285 -19.14 -16.31 22.72
CA ASN A 285 -19.04 -17.77 22.54
C ASN A 285 -18.38 -18.16 21.21
N TYR A 286 -17.36 -17.41 20.77
CA TYR A 286 -16.67 -17.62 19.50
C TYR A 286 -17.59 -17.57 18.25
N ASP A 287 -18.78 -16.97 18.36
CA ASP A 287 -19.70 -16.75 17.25
C ASP A 287 -19.23 -15.55 16.39
N PHE A 288 -18.52 -15.86 15.31
CA PHE A 288 -18.01 -14.85 14.38
C PHE A 288 -19.11 -14.09 13.65
N GLY A 289 -20.33 -14.63 13.56
CA GLY A 289 -21.48 -13.91 13.02
C GLY A 289 -21.86 -12.74 13.93
N LYS A 290 -21.98 -12.99 15.24
CA LYS A 290 -22.25 -11.95 16.24
C LYS A 290 -21.13 -10.91 16.32
N ILE A 291 -19.87 -11.34 16.29
CA ILE A 291 -18.71 -10.43 16.31
C ILE A 291 -18.75 -9.48 15.11
N ASN A 292 -19.09 -9.99 13.91
CA ASN A 292 -19.25 -9.13 12.73
C ASN A 292 -20.41 -8.14 12.89
N GLN A 293 -21.54 -8.54 13.48
CA GLN A 293 -22.65 -7.62 13.77
C GLN A 293 -22.26 -6.52 14.78
N ILE A 294 -21.46 -6.85 15.80
CA ILE A 294 -20.91 -5.87 16.74
C ILE A 294 -19.95 -4.92 16.03
N ASN A 295 -19.02 -5.45 15.23
CA ASN A 295 -18.11 -4.64 14.43
C ASN A 295 -18.88 -3.69 13.51
N ASP A 296 -19.95 -4.15 12.87
CA ASP A 296 -20.80 -3.30 12.03
C ASP A 296 -21.47 -2.20 12.85
N ARG A 297 -21.96 -2.50 14.06
CA ARG A 297 -22.54 -1.49 14.96
C ARG A 297 -21.52 -0.46 15.42
N VAL A 298 -20.31 -0.89 15.80
CA VAL A 298 -19.20 0.00 16.18
C VAL A 298 -18.80 0.88 15.00
N THR A 299 -18.64 0.29 13.81
CA THR A 299 -18.29 1.02 12.60
C THR A 299 -19.37 2.04 12.23
N ARG A 300 -20.66 1.66 12.33
CA ARG A 300 -21.81 2.56 12.14
C ARG A 300 -21.80 3.74 13.10
N SER A 301 -21.37 3.55 14.34
CA SER A 301 -21.34 4.63 15.34
C SER A 301 -20.22 5.65 15.12
N LEU A 302 -19.09 5.21 14.53
CA LEU A 302 -17.91 6.05 14.31
C LEU A 302 -17.96 6.86 13.00
N SER A 303 -18.94 6.57 12.16
CA SER A 303 -19.03 7.09 10.81
C SER A 303 -20.45 7.59 10.56
N GLY A 304 -20.61 8.91 10.38
CA GLY A 304 -21.85 9.48 9.81
C GLY A 304 -22.17 8.94 8.40
N SER A 305 -21.24 8.15 7.86
CA SER A 305 -21.21 7.50 6.55
C SER A 305 -22.04 6.20 6.49
N TYR A 306 -22.60 5.68 7.58
CA TYR A 306 -23.43 4.46 7.55
C TYR A 306 -24.94 4.71 7.38
N ARG A 307 -25.29 5.81 6.72
CA ARG A 307 -26.64 6.06 6.15
C ARG A 307 -26.60 5.73 4.66
N SER A 308 -27.76 5.53 4.01
CA SER A 308 -27.81 5.28 2.55
C SER A 308 -27.10 6.36 1.72
N SER A 309 -27.02 7.60 2.23
CA SER A 309 -26.30 8.74 1.61
C SER A 309 -24.82 8.88 2.02
N GLY A 310 -24.34 7.99 2.87
CA GLY A 310 -23.00 8.07 3.47
C GLY A 310 -22.04 6.99 2.99
N SER A 311 -22.55 5.93 2.35
CA SER A 311 -21.78 4.76 1.94
C SER A 311 -22.04 4.47 0.46
N TYR A 312 -20.98 4.19 -0.30
CA TYR A 312 -21.15 3.80 -1.69
C TYR A 312 -21.75 2.40 -1.80
N ILE A 313 -21.32 1.47 -0.95
CA ILE A 313 -21.84 0.11 -0.86
C ILE A 313 -22.77 0.01 0.36
N TYR A 314 -24.07 -0.09 0.12
CA TYR A 314 -25.12 -0.16 1.16
C TYR A 314 -26.07 -1.33 0.83
N PRO A 315 -26.63 -2.08 1.82
CA PRO A 315 -26.68 -1.86 3.28
C PRO A 315 -25.46 -2.33 4.08
N SER A 316 -24.58 -3.13 3.50
CA SER A 316 -23.35 -3.56 4.14
C SER A 316 -22.15 -3.25 3.27
N THR A 317 -21.21 -2.50 3.83
CA THR A 317 -19.97 -2.11 3.15
C THR A 317 -19.05 -3.30 2.96
N LEU A 318 -19.14 -4.32 3.83
CA LEU A 318 -18.18 -5.43 3.95
C LEU A 318 -16.71 -4.96 4.00
N ASN A 319 -16.47 -3.71 4.44
CA ASN A 319 -15.20 -2.98 4.33
C ASN A 319 -14.65 -2.81 2.90
N LEU A 320 -15.48 -2.99 1.87
CA LEU A 320 -15.10 -2.87 0.46
C LEU A 320 -15.04 -1.42 -0.03
N ASP A 321 -15.72 -0.48 0.63
CA ASP A 321 -15.73 0.93 0.22
C ASP A 321 -14.32 1.54 0.17
N ARG A 322 -13.40 1.04 1.01
CA ARG A 322 -12.01 1.51 1.05
C ARG A 322 -11.22 1.19 -0.22
N PHE A 323 -11.67 0.24 -1.02
CA PHE A 323 -11.06 -0.09 -2.31
C PHE A 323 -11.60 0.77 -3.46
N THR A 324 -12.48 1.74 -3.18
CA THR A 324 -13.05 2.61 -4.19
C THR A 324 -12.89 4.08 -3.80
N LEU A 325 -12.41 4.91 -4.72
CA LEU A 325 -12.31 6.36 -4.52
C LEU A 325 -13.56 7.12 -5.01
N VAL A 326 -14.63 6.42 -5.38
CA VAL A 326 -15.87 7.03 -5.86
C VAL A 326 -16.56 7.81 -4.73
N LEU A 327 -16.71 7.21 -3.54
CA LEU A 327 -17.39 7.84 -2.41
C LEU A 327 -16.68 9.11 -1.92
N PRO A 328 -15.35 9.12 -1.70
CA PRO A 328 -14.70 10.35 -1.26
C PRO A 328 -14.79 11.48 -2.27
N VAL A 329 -14.82 11.17 -3.58
CA VAL A 329 -15.06 12.17 -4.62
C VAL A 329 -16.49 12.72 -4.52
N ASP A 330 -17.51 11.86 -4.42
CA ASP A 330 -18.91 12.29 -4.23
C ASP A 330 -19.09 13.19 -3.00
N GLN A 331 -18.43 12.82 -1.89
CA GLN A 331 -18.48 13.56 -0.63
C GLN A 331 -17.90 14.97 -0.73
N VAL A 332 -16.87 15.20 -1.55
CA VAL A 332 -16.29 16.54 -1.74
C VAL A 332 -17.02 17.34 -2.81
N VAL A 333 -17.56 16.72 -3.87
CA VAL A 333 -18.26 17.48 -4.92
C VAL A 333 -19.64 17.95 -4.48
N ARG A 334 -20.36 17.18 -3.64
CA ARG A 334 -21.74 17.50 -3.23
C ARG A 334 -21.88 18.77 -2.38
N VAL A 335 -20.82 19.19 -1.68
CA VAL A 335 -20.82 20.42 -0.87
C VAL A 335 -20.51 21.65 -1.76
N GLY A 336 -20.03 21.44 -2.98
CA GLY A 336 -19.70 22.51 -3.92
C GLY A 336 -18.46 23.31 -3.53
N GLU A 337 -18.33 24.50 -4.12
CA GLU A 337 -17.13 25.36 -3.98
C GLU A 337 -17.08 26.16 -2.67
N SER A 338 -18.19 26.26 -1.94
CA SER A 338 -18.31 27.05 -0.71
C SER A 338 -17.61 26.43 0.51
N GLY A 339 -17.13 25.19 0.41
CA GLY A 339 -16.49 24.44 1.49
C GLY A 339 -15.04 24.02 1.23
N ARG A 340 -14.26 24.76 0.42
CA ARG A 340 -12.86 24.39 0.11
C ARG A 340 -11.96 24.40 1.36
N THR A 341 -11.14 23.38 1.52
CA THR A 341 -10.15 23.27 2.61
C THR A 341 -9.01 24.27 2.44
N GLY A 342 -8.68 24.63 1.20
CA GLY A 342 -7.72 25.70 0.87
C GLY A 342 -6.25 25.27 0.85
N TRP A 343 -5.45 26.07 0.13
CA TRP A 343 -4.02 25.82 -0.10
C TRP A 343 -3.16 25.92 1.16
N SER A 344 -3.51 26.81 2.09
CA SER A 344 -2.77 26.98 3.34
C SER A 344 -2.78 25.70 4.19
N VAL A 345 -3.94 25.03 4.29
CA VAL A 345 -4.07 23.76 5.00
C VAL A 345 -3.26 22.67 4.30
N PHE A 346 -3.27 22.61 2.97
CA PHE A 346 -2.45 21.67 2.20
C PHE A 346 -0.94 21.87 2.46
N VAL A 347 -0.45 23.11 2.39
CA VAL A 347 0.97 23.42 2.63
C VAL A 347 1.35 23.07 4.06
N ARG A 348 0.56 23.50 5.05
CA ARG A 348 0.78 23.19 6.47
C ARG A 348 0.86 21.68 6.70
N THR A 349 -0.18 20.93 6.32
CA THR A 349 -0.25 19.48 6.55
C THR A 349 0.87 18.72 5.80
N THR A 350 1.27 19.20 4.64
CA THR A 350 2.42 18.65 3.89
C THR A 350 3.74 18.90 4.62
N LEU A 351 4.00 20.11 5.12
CA LEU A 351 5.22 20.41 5.90
C LEU A 351 5.24 19.63 7.22
N GLU A 352 4.09 19.52 7.90
CA GLU A 352 3.92 18.67 9.07
C GLU A 352 4.15 17.18 8.77
N ARG A 353 3.93 16.73 7.54
CA ARG A 353 4.25 15.36 7.16
C ARG A 353 5.74 15.18 6.93
N ILE A 354 6.39 16.11 6.25
CA ILE A 354 7.78 15.95 5.76
C ILE A 354 8.80 16.25 6.86
N LEU A 355 8.65 17.37 7.57
CA LEU A 355 9.66 17.85 8.50
C LEU A 355 9.63 17.05 9.82
N PRO A 356 10.74 16.96 10.56
CA PRO A 356 10.74 16.50 11.94
C PRO A 356 9.94 17.42 12.88
N GLY A 357 9.46 16.90 14.01
CA GLY A 357 8.76 17.68 15.05
C GLY A 357 9.60 18.78 15.69
N ALA A 358 10.93 18.69 15.61
CA ALA A 358 11.84 19.72 16.07
C ALA A 358 11.78 21.03 15.25
N PHE A 359 11.28 20.97 14.01
CA PHE A 359 11.22 22.13 13.10
C PHE A 359 9.81 22.67 12.91
N ILE A 360 8.78 21.89 13.22
CA ILE A 360 7.38 22.29 13.05
C ILE A 360 6.49 21.56 14.06
N GLU A 361 5.55 22.29 14.65
CA GLU A 361 4.50 21.73 15.50
C GLU A 361 3.64 20.73 14.72
N LYS A 362 3.27 19.62 15.35
CA LYS A 362 2.54 18.53 14.69
C LYS A 362 1.11 18.47 15.19
N HIS A 363 0.16 18.53 14.26
CA HIS A 363 -1.24 18.26 14.55
C HIS A 363 -1.56 16.78 14.37
N ALA A 364 -2.53 16.29 15.14
CA ALA A 364 -2.96 14.89 15.08
C ALA A 364 -3.70 14.56 13.77
N GLY A 365 -4.45 15.54 13.24
CA GLY A 365 -5.25 15.41 12.03
C GLY A 365 -4.40 15.41 10.77
N SER A 366 -4.69 14.50 9.84
CA SER A 366 -4.12 14.55 8.49
C SER A 366 -4.95 15.46 7.57
N LEU A 367 -4.43 15.77 6.38
CA LEU A 367 -5.18 16.49 5.35
C LEU A 367 -6.51 15.79 5.04
N THR A 368 -6.55 14.46 5.00
CA THR A 368 -7.82 13.71 4.87
C THR A 368 -8.82 13.97 6.00
N ASP A 369 -8.37 14.18 7.23
CA ASP A 369 -9.26 14.52 8.36
C ASP A 369 -9.77 15.96 8.21
N GLU A 370 -8.90 16.91 7.85
CA GLU A 370 -9.27 18.31 7.60
C GLU A 370 -10.30 18.43 6.47
N VAL A 371 -10.11 17.71 5.37
CA VAL A 371 -11.11 17.61 4.29
C VAL A 371 -12.41 17.02 4.82
N ALA A 372 -12.36 15.95 5.61
CA ALA A 372 -13.56 15.33 6.16
C ALA A 372 -14.35 16.22 7.12
N TRP A 373 -13.65 17.03 7.90
CA TRP A 373 -14.25 18.02 8.80
C TRP A 373 -14.85 19.19 8.03
N THR A 374 -14.10 19.74 7.06
CA THR A 374 -14.55 20.88 6.25
C THR A 374 -15.81 20.53 5.45
N TYR A 375 -15.85 19.34 4.86
CA TYR A 375 -16.95 18.87 4.03
C TYR A 375 -18.07 18.17 4.84
N GLY A 376 -17.96 18.15 6.18
CA GLY A 376 -19.03 17.72 7.08
C GLY A 376 -19.42 16.23 6.99
N PHE A 377 -18.62 15.39 6.33
CA PHE A 377 -18.86 13.94 6.30
C PHE A 377 -18.21 13.21 7.48
N ARG A 378 -17.47 13.93 8.34
CA ARG A 378 -17.10 13.55 9.71
C ARG A 378 -17.23 14.73 10.67
N GLN A 379 -17.42 14.42 11.95
CA GLN A 379 -17.43 15.42 13.01
C GLN A 379 -16.04 16.03 13.18
N ALA A 380 -15.97 17.37 13.28
CA ALA A 380 -14.74 18.11 13.51
C ALA A 380 -14.00 17.61 14.76
N GLY A 381 -12.67 17.46 14.67
CA GLY A 381 -11.81 16.96 15.74
C GLY A 381 -11.73 15.43 15.86
N VAL A 382 -12.59 14.67 15.17
CA VAL A 382 -12.50 13.21 15.14
C VAL A 382 -11.43 12.77 14.13
N VAL A 383 -10.24 12.44 14.64
CA VAL A 383 -9.11 11.96 13.84
C VAL A 383 -9.28 10.47 13.54
N ALA A 384 -9.53 10.14 12.29
CA ALA A 384 -9.71 8.74 11.87
C ALA A 384 -9.14 8.44 10.48
N ARG A 385 -8.43 9.39 9.87
CA ARG A 385 -7.64 9.27 8.63
C ARG A 385 -8.41 8.54 7.53
N PRO A 386 -9.54 9.12 7.05
CA PRO A 386 -10.32 8.49 6.00
C PRO A 386 -9.48 8.32 4.74
N VAL A 387 -9.80 7.30 3.94
CA VAL A 387 -9.26 7.16 2.60
C VAL A 387 -10.01 8.17 1.73
N THR A 388 -9.30 9.20 1.25
CA THR A 388 -9.86 10.19 0.33
C THR A 388 -9.23 10.10 -1.06
N GLY A 389 -7.97 9.68 -1.14
CA GLY A 389 -7.19 9.63 -2.37
C GLY A 389 -6.83 11.02 -2.91
N LEU A 390 -6.00 11.02 -3.96
CA LEU A 390 -5.47 12.23 -4.58
C LEU A 390 -6.54 13.08 -5.27
N THR A 391 -7.49 12.47 -5.98
CA THR A 391 -8.49 13.20 -6.77
C THR A 391 -9.41 14.03 -5.88
N ALA A 392 -9.98 13.41 -4.84
CA ALA A 392 -10.88 14.12 -3.92
C ALA A 392 -10.14 15.21 -3.14
N THR A 393 -8.91 14.95 -2.70
CA THR A 393 -8.11 15.96 -1.97
C THR A 393 -7.69 17.13 -2.86
N SER A 394 -7.25 16.86 -4.09
CA SER A 394 -6.91 17.91 -5.06
C SER A 394 -8.12 18.81 -5.36
N TRP A 395 -9.31 18.21 -5.54
CA TRP A 395 -10.56 18.97 -5.69
C TRP A 395 -10.91 19.78 -4.43
N ALA A 396 -10.81 19.17 -3.24
CA ALA A 396 -11.14 19.82 -1.97
C ALA A 396 -10.25 21.04 -1.67
N ILE A 397 -9.00 21.02 -2.13
CA ILE A 397 -8.05 22.11 -1.91
C ILE A 397 -8.37 23.34 -2.77
N GLY A 398 -8.64 23.13 -4.06
CA GLY A 398 -8.69 24.24 -5.03
C GLY A 398 -9.65 24.07 -6.19
N GLY A 399 -10.61 23.16 -6.11
CA GLY A 399 -11.52 22.81 -7.21
C GLY A 399 -10.73 22.34 -8.45
N ILE A 400 -11.09 22.88 -9.61
CA ILE A 400 -10.41 22.58 -10.89
C ILE A 400 -8.92 22.96 -10.83
N ALA A 401 -8.56 24.10 -10.24
CA ALA A 401 -7.17 24.54 -10.16
C ALA A 401 -6.33 23.55 -9.33
N GLY A 402 -6.87 23.07 -8.21
CA GLY A 402 -6.23 22.04 -7.39
C GLY A 402 -6.16 20.70 -8.11
N LEU A 403 -7.23 20.28 -8.78
CA LEU A 403 -7.30 19.05 -9.57
C LEU A 403 -6.21 19.00 -10.65
N VAL A 404 -6.01 20.10 -11.38
CA VAL A 404 -4.97 20.17 -12.43
C VAL A 404 -3.57 20.28 -11.84
N SER A 405 -3.33 21.25 -10.96
CA SER A 405 -1.97 21.50 -10.47
C SER A 405 -1.48 20.38 -9.54
N ILE A 406 -2.23 20.00 -8.50
CA ILE A 406 -1.84 18.92 -7.59
C ILE A 406 -1.96 17.56 -8.28
N GLY A 407 -3.04 17.34 -9.01
CA GLY A 407 -3.30 16.06 -9.69
C GLY A 407 -2.30 15.73 -10.81
N ILE A 408 -1.58 16.72 -11.35
CA ILE A 408 -0.45 16.48 -12.28
C ILE A 408 0.88 16.45 -11.53
N VAL A 409 1.20 17.50 -10.75
CA VAL A 409 2.54 17.68 -10.18
C VAL A 409 2.90 16.58 -9.18
N VAL A 410 1.98 16.24 -8.26
CA VAL A 410 2.27 15.26 -7.21
C VAL A 410 2.48 13.84 -7.79
N PRO A 411 1.61 13.32 -8.68
CA PRO A 411 1.88 12.05 -9.35
C PRO A 411 3.09 12.08 -10.26
N LEU A 412 3.36 13.19 -10.93
CA LEU A 412 4.55 13.29 -11.79
C LEU A 412 5.82 13.09 -10.96
N LEU A 413 5.92 13.78 -9.82
CA LEU A 413 7.02 13.60 -8.87
C LEU A 413 7.09 12.16 -8.36
N LEU A 414 5.94 11.56 -8.02
CA LEU A 414 5.87 10.16 -7.60
C LEU A 414 6.43 9.24 -8.68
N PHE A 415 5.93 9.32 -9.91
CA PHE A 415 6.37 8.46 -11.01
C PHE A 415 7.83 8.68 -11.38
N TRP A 416 8.31 9.93 -11.33
CA TRP A 416 9.73 10.25 -11.53
C TRP A 416 10.60 9.58 -10.48
N VAL A 417 10.31 9.78 -9.18
CA VAL A 417 11.12 9.20 -8.10
C VAL A 417 11.06 7.68 -8.13
N LEU A 418 9.88 7.10 -8.34
CA LEU A 418 9.72 5.66 -8.50
C LEU A 418 10.42 5.12 -9.76
N GLY A 419 10.50 5.91 -10.83
CA GLY A 419 11.21 5.56 -12.06
C GLY A 419 12.74 5.62 -11.91
N ILE A 420 13.22 6.52 -11.05
CA ILE A 420 14.63 6.64 -10.69
C ILE A 420 15.06 5.44 -9.84
N ILE A 421 14.29 5.09 -8.81
CA ILE A 421 14.65 4.05 -7.85
C ILE A 421 14.28 2.64 -8.32
N GLY A 422 13.23 2.49 -9.13
CA GLY A 422 12.59 1.23 -9.45
C GLY A 422 12.98 0.67 -10.81
N GLY A 423 13.22 -0.63 -10.86
CA GLY A 423 13.48 -1.38 -12.08
C GLY A 423 12.24 -2.09 -12.63
N PRO A 424 12.42 -3.03 -13.57
CA PRO A 424 11.40 -4.03 -13.88
C PRO A 424 11.15 -4.92 -12.65
N ILE A 425 9.89 -5.34 -12.43
CA ILE A 425 9.56 -6.21 -11.30
C ILE A 425 10.08 -7.64 -11.46
N THR A 426 10.21 -8.10 -12.70
CA THR A 426 10.57 -9.49 -13.03
C THR A 426 11.90 -9.88 -12.39
N ARG A 427 11.84 -10.85 -11.46
CA ARG A 427 12.98 -11.37 -10.68
C ARG A 427 13.78 -10.30 -9.92
N ASN A 428 13.16 -9.17 -9.58
CA ASN A 428 13.84 -8.07 -8.90
C ASN A 428 13.23 -7.84 -7.50
N PRO A 429 13.88 -8.33 -6.43
CA PRO A 429 13.36 -8.21 -5.06
C PRO A 429 13.37 -6.76 -4.55
N TRP A 430 14.28 -5.92 -5.04
CA TRP A 430 14.29 -4.49 -4.72
C TRP A 430 13.02 -3.80 -5.22
N THR A 431 12.67 -4.03 -6.49
CA THR A 431 11.45 -3.46 -7.09
C THR A 431 10.19 -3.97 -6.39
N ILE A 432 10.13 -5.25 -6.00
CA ILE A 432 9.00 -5.80 -5.23
C ILE A 432 8.87 -5.07 -3.88
N ALA A 433 9.98 -4.89 -3.16
CA ALA A 433 9.96 -4.20 -1.87
C ALA A 433 9.51 -2.74 -2.01
N MET A 434 10.04 -2.00 -2.99
CA MET A 434 9.65 -0.61 -3.25
C MET A 434 8.19 -0.47 -3.69
N LEU A 435 7.67 -1.44 -4.46
CA LEU A 435 6.25 -1.52 -4.81
C LEU A 435 5.38 -1.69 -3.57
N VAL A 436 5.78 -2.54 -2.62
CA VAL A 436 5.02 -2.77 -1.39
C VAL A 436 5.08 -1.55 -0.46
N VAL A 437 6.25 -0.91 -0.32
CA VAL A 437 6.41 0.35 0.43
C VAL A 437 5.49 1.44 -0.13
N SER A 438 5.35 1.48 -1.46
CA SER A 438 4.54 2.48 -2.18
C SER A 438 3.10 2.03 -2.44
N SER A 439 2.70 0.83 -2.00
CA SER A 439 1.43 0.20 -2.40
C SER A 439 0.18 0.94 -1.93
N LEU A 440 0.32 1.78 -0.90
CA LEU A 440 -0.75 2.64 -0.37
C LEU A 440 -0.82 4.02 -1.02
N ALA A 441 0.08 4.35 -1.95
CA ALA A 441 -0.01 5.62 -2.68
C ALA A 441 -1.40 5.88 -3.32
N PRO A 442 -2.13 4.87 -3.84
CA PRO A 442 -3.50 5.06 -4.32
C PRO A 442 -4.51 5.53 -3.26
N GLU A 443 -4.34 5.11 -1.99
CA GLU A 443 -5.22 5.48 -0.88
C GLU A 443 -4.83 6.83 -0.25
N GLN A 444 -3.57 7.24 -0.42
CA GLN A 444 -3.05 8.45 0.21
C GLN A 444 -3.56 9.72 -0.45
N ASP A 445 -3.70 10.77 0.36
CA ASP A 445 -3.87 12.12 -0.14
C ASP A 445 -2.56 12.69 -0.71
N SER A 446 -2.64 13.88 -1.30
CA SER A 446 -1.48 14.58 -1.85
C SER A 446 -0.36 14.78 -0.83
N SER A 447 -0.69 15.09 0.44
CA SER A 447 0.29 15.28 1.51
C SER A 447 1.01 13.97 1.88
N GLY A 448 0.29 12.84 1.86
CA GLY A 448 0.81 11.50 2.11
C GLY A 448 1.79 11.08 1.04
N ILE A 449 1.43 11.29 -0.24
CA ILE A 449 2.31 11.00 -1.38
C ILE A 449 3.58 11.85 -1.33
N LEU A 450 3.48 13.14 -1.02
CA LEU A 450 4.66 14.00 -0.84
C LEU A 450 5.49 13.56 0.36
N GLY A 451 4.87 13.14 1.46
CA GLY A 451 5.56 12.54 2.61
C GLY A 451 6.31 11.26 2.25
N LEU A 452 5.73 10.41 1.40
CA LEU A 452 6.40 9.22 0.87
C LEU A 452 7.66 9.62 0.08
N ILE A 453 7.52 10.59 -0.83
CA ILE A 453 8.60 11.03 -1.73
C ILE A 453 9.73 11.76 -0.99
N LEU A 454 9.38 12.68 -0.09
CA LEU A 454 10.33 13.64 0.49
C LEU A 454 10.85 13.22 1.86
N ARG A 455 10.26 12.19 2.49
CA ARG A 455 10.67 11.70 3.82
C ARG A 455 10.88 10.19 3.84
N ASP A 456 9.82 9.41 3.57
CA ASP A 456 9.87 7.96 3.83
C ASP A 456 10.83 7.23 2.86
N LEU A 457 10.81 7.58 1.56
CA LEU A 457 11.75 7.03 0.58
C LEU A 457 13.20 7.47 0.84
N PRO A 458 13.53 8.77 1.07
CA PRO A 458 14.89 9.18 1.43
C PRO A 458 15.46 8.45 2.64
N ILE A 459 14.66 8.26 3.70
CA ILE A 459 15.07 7.46 4.87
C ILE A 459 15.34 6.01 4.46
N ALA A 460 14.48 5.42 3.63
CA ALA A 460 14.66 4.06 3.15
C ALA A 460 15.95 3.90 2.33
N LEU A 461 16.20 4.82 1.40
CA LEU A 461 17.40 4.82 0.55
C LEU A 461 18.67 5.03 1.37
N ALA A 462 18.66 5.95 2.34
CA ALA A 462 19.79 6.18 3.23
C ALA A 462 20.12 4.93 4.06
N ALA A 463 19.12 4.29 4.65
CA ALA A 463 19.31 3.08 5.43
C ALA A 463 19.86 1.92 4.57
N VAL A 464 19.35 1.75 3.35
CA VAL A 464 19.87 0.73 2.42
C VAL A 464 21.30 1.04 2.02
N GLY A 465 21.63 2.31 1.76
CA GLY A 465 23.00 2.76 1.49
C GLY A 465 23.95 2.38 2.61
N VAL A 466 23.57 2.62 3.87
CA VAL A 466 24.35 2.19 5.04
C VAL A 466 24.52 0.67 5.08
N LEU A 467 23.45 -0.11 4.88
CA LEU A 467 23.52 -1.57 4.85
C LEU A 467 24.47 -2.08 3.75
N MET A 468 24.48 -1.44 2.57
CA MET A 468 25.39 -1.77 1.47
C MET A 468 26.86 -1.45 1.80
N LEU A 469 27.12 -0.36 2.53
CA LEU A 469 28.48 -0.02 2.97
C LEU A 469 29.01 -1.05 3.99
N LEU A 470 28.17 -1.46 4.95
CA LEU A 470 28.52 -2.48 5.94
C LEU A 470 28.88 -3.82 5.28
N THR A 471 28.14 -4.28 4.28
CA THR A 471 28.43 -5.55 3.61
C THR A 471 29.69 -5.49 2.73
N ARG A 472 30.00 -4.34 2.13
CA ARG A 472 31.26 -4.16 1.38
C ARG A 472 32.48 -4.23 2.29
N GLY A 473 32.41 -3.64 3.48
CA GLY A 473 33.48 -3.75 4.48
C GLY A 473 33.76 -5.20 4.87
N LEU A 474 32.70 -5.99 5.09
CA LEU A 474 32.82 -7.42 5.43
C LEU A 474 33.42 -8.25 4.28
N ARG A 475 33.13 -7.92 3.01
CA ARG A 475 33.71 -8.63 1.85
C ARG A 475 35.18 -8.30 1.63
N TYR A 476 35.61 -7.06 1.91
CA TYR A 476 37.00 -6.65 1.73
C TYR A 476 37.94 -7.35 2.73
N GLN A 477 37.43 -7.74 3.89
CA GLN A 477 38.18 -8.46 4.92
C GLN A 477 38.31 -9.97 4.67
N GLN A 478 37.60 -10.55 3.70
CA GLN A 478 37.86 -11.93 3.30
C GLN A 478 39.18 -11.96 2.52
N PRO A 479 40.24 -12.63 3.03
CA PRO A 479 41.50 -12.70 2.32
C PRO A 479 41.20 -13.24 0.92
N ARG A 480 41.62 -12.48 -0.11
CA ARG A 480 41.58 -12.99 -1.48
C ARG A 480 42.21 -14.38 -1.41
N PRO A 481 41.54 -15.44 -1.91
CA PRO A 481 42.18 -16.75 -1.95
C PRO A 481 43.53 -16.50 -2.61
N THR A 482 44.61 -16.68 -1.83
CA THR A 482 45.97 -16.59 -2.36
C THR A 482 45.94 -17.42 -3.62
N PRO A 483 46.29 -16.85 -4.79
CA PRO A 483 46.26 -17.60 -6.03
C PRO A 483 47.00 -18.89 -5.72
N MET A 484 46.28 -20.02 -5.71
CA MET A 484 46.89 -21.32 -5.48
C MET A 484 48.01 -21.35 -6.47
N GLY A 485 49.25 -21.37 -5.96
CA GLY A 485 50.44 -21.26 -6.78
C GLY A 485 50.25 -22.17 -7.97
N TYR A 486 50.36 -21.61 -9.17
CA TYR A 486 50.48 -22.39 -10.39
C TYR A 486 51.53 -23.46 -10.09
N ARG A 487 51.09 -24.69 -9.84
CA ARG A 487 52.00 -25.83 -9.80
C ARG A 487 52.49 -25.93 -11.24
N ALA A 488 53.71 -25.45 -11.45
CA ALA A 488 54.45 -25.54 -12.71
C ALA A 488 54.88 -26.99 -12.98
N THR A 489 53.92 -27.93 -12.96
CA THR A 489 54.19 -29.36 -13.23
C THR A 489 53.46 -29.91 -14.44
N ASP A 490 52.60 -29.13 -15.11
CA ASP A 490 51.95 -29.56 -16.35
C ASP A 490 52.65 -28.93 -17.57
N ILE A 491 53.96 -29.13 -17.69
CA ILE A 491 54.63 -29.11 -19.00
C ILE A 491 54.34 -30.47 -19.61
N VAL A 492 53.24 -30.54 -20.36
CA VAL A 492 52.89 -31.67 -21.22
C VAL A 492 54.02 -31.83 -22.24
N ASN A 493 54.73 -32.95 -22.17
CA ASN A 493 55.70 -33.38 -23.16
C ASN A 493 54.95 -33.85 -24.42
N PRO A 494 55.06 -33.17 -25.59
CA PRO A 494 54.34 -33.54 -26.81
C PRO A 494 54.94 -34.75 -27.55
N HIS A 495 55.93 -35.46 -26.97
CA HIS A 495 56.53 -36.64 -27.57
C HIS A 495 56.60 -37.82 -26.57
N ALA A 496 55.49 -38.52 -26.40
CA ALA A 496 55.48 -39.90 -25.93
C ALA A 496 54.54 -40.70 -26.86
N ARG A 497 55.05 -41.85 -27.31
CA ARG A 497 54.71 -42.62 -28.51
C ARG A 497 53.25 -43.07 -28.65
#